data_AF-A0A315R1S0-F1
#
_entry.id   AF-A0A315R1S0-F1
#
_cell.length_a   1.000
_cell.length_b   1.000
_cell.length_c   1.000
_cell.angle_alpha   90.00
_cell.angle_beta   90.00
_cell.angle_gamma   90.00
#
_symmetry.space_group_name_H-M   'P 1'
#
loop_
_entity.id
_entity.type
_entity.pdbx_description
1 polymer ?
#
loop_
_entity_poly.entity_id
_entity_poly.type
_entity_poly.pdbx_seq_one_letter_code
_entity_poly.pdbx_strand_id
1 'polypeptide(L)'
;MKKYMLILFSYGGLKKINHHLKKKLQQDDKLLVRALMLAEVPKLFEHLISDVGFLGEQVVSDVEDSVVDIYQENARDYLDELKEMASDRNFDLNKKLIEEQYLDKVK
;
A
#
# COMPACT_ATOMS: atom_id res chain seq x y z
N MET A 1 -2.75 6.97 -25.70
CA MET A 1 -2.99 5.99 -24.61
C MET A 1 -1.67 5.38 -24.14
N LYS A 2 -1.19 5.79 -22.98
CA LYS A 2 -0.03 5.19 -22.30
C LYS A 2 -0.50 4.19 -21.25
N LYS A 3 0.37 3.24 -20.91
CA LYS A 3 0.13 2.22 -19.88
C LYS A 3 1.15 2.40 -18.77
N TYR A 4 0.68 2.45 -17.54
CA TYR A 4 1.50 2.57 -16.35
C TYR A 4 1.24 1.40 -15.42
N MET A 5 2.29 0.93 -14.75
CA MET A 5 2.18 -0.05 -13.68
C MET A 5 2.71 0.57 -12.40
N LEU A 6 1.94 0.40 -11.33
CA LEU A 6 2.28 0.83 -9.99
C LEU A 6 2.21 -0.39 -9.06
N ILE A 7 3.33 -0.69 -8.43
CA ILE A 7 3.42 -1.72 -7.40
C ILE A 7 3.51 -0.99 -6.07
N LEU A 8 2.57 -1.29 -5.17
CA LEU A 8 2.45 -0.69 -3.85
C LEU A 8 2.70 -1.77 -2.81
N PHE A 9 3.40 -1.39 -1.76
CA PHE A 9 3.52 -2.15 -0.53
C PHE A 9 2.77 -1.37 0.54
N SER A 10 2.10 -2.04 1.49
CA SER A 10 1.32 -1.38 2.54
C SER A 10 2.11 -0.30 3.30
N TYR A 11 3.41 -0.50 3.47
CA TYR A 11 4.34 0.44 4.14
C TYR A 11 4.84 1.60 3.26
N GLY A 12 4.34 1.76 2.03
CA GLY A 12 4.77 2.79 1.10
C GLY A 12 4.35 4.21 1.50
N GLY A 13 5.12 5.22 1.09
CA GLY A 13 4.75 6.63 1.25
C GLY A 13 3.67 7.08 0.25
N LEU A 14 2.43 6.65 0.49
CA LEU A 14 1.32 6.68 -0.49
C LEU A 14 0.92 8.09 -0.99
N LYS A 15 0.85 9.10 -0.11
CA LYS A 15 0.39 10.46 -0.47
C LYS A 15 1.22 11.16 -1.54
N LYS A 16 2.55 10.98 -1.55
CA LYS A 16 3.44 11.60 -2.54
C LYS A 16 3.24 11.01 -3.93
N ILE A 17 2.87 9.74 -4.02
CA ILE A 17 2.64 9.03 -5.28
C ILE A 17 1.45 9.64 -6.02
N ASN A 18 0.34 9.92 -5.33
CA ASN A 18 -0.85 10.55 -5.93
C ASN A 18 -0.53 11.88 -6.60
N HIS A 19 0.30 12.72 -5.99
CA HIS A 19 0.73 13.98 -6.62
C HIS A 19 1.47 13.76 -7.95
N HIS A 20 2.34 12.75 -8.01
CA HIS A 20 3.05 12.40 -9.24
C HIS A 20 2.13 11.80 -10.30
N LEU A 21 1.20 10.92 -9.89
CA LEU A 21 0.21 10.33 -10.80
C LEU A 21 -0.69 11.41 -11.42
N LYS A 22 -1.16 12.38 -10.63
CA LYS A 22 -1.96 13.52 -11.12
C LYS A 22 -1.23 14.35 -12.18
N LYS A 23 0.09 14.46 -12.12
CA LYS A 23 0.86 15.20 -13.13
C LYS A 23 1.09 14.39 -14.41
N LYS A 24 1.09 13.05 -14.31
CA LYS A 24 1.53 12.15 -15.37
C LYS A 24 0.39 11.49 -16.15
N LEU A 25 -0.69 11.12 -15.46
CA LEU A 25 -1.85 10.46 -16.04
C LEU A 25 -2.72 11.49 -16.75
N GLN A 26 -3.02 11.19 -18.01
CA GLN A 26 -3.97 11.92 -18.83
C GLN A 26 -5.25 11.11 -19.01
N GLN A 27 -6.27 11.73 -19.61
CA GLN A 27 -7.50 11.06 -20.00
C GLN A 27 -7.17 9.85 -20.91
N ASP A 28 -7.93 8.76 -20.75
CA ASP A 28 -7.81 7.50 -21.49
C ASP A 28 -6.49 6.72 -21.27
N ASP A 29 -5.57 7.21 -20.44
CA ASP A 29 -4.42 6.41 -20.02
C ASP A 29 -4.88 5.22 -19.16
N LYS A 30 -4.03 4.18 -19.08
CA LYS A 30 -4.30 3.00 -18.26
C LYS A 30 -3.31 2.89 -17.12
N LEU A 31 -3.83 2.75 -15.90
CA LEU A 31 -3.04 2.49 -14.70
C LEU A 31 -3.37 1.09 -14.16
N LEU A 32 -2.36 0.22 -14.11
CA LEU A 32 -2.42 -1.06 -13.41
C LEU A 32 -1.81 -0.91 -12.03
N VAL A 33 -2.57 -1.20 -10.99
CA VAL A 33 -2.11 -1.15 -9.60
C VAL A 33 -2.11 -2.54 -9.00
N ARG A 34 -0.99 -2.93 -8.39
CA ARG A 34 -0.83 -4.15 -7.59
C ARG A 34 -0.41 -3.72 -6.20
N ALA A 35 -1.30 -3.87 -5.22
CA ALA A 35 -1.02 -3.52 -3.83
C ALA A 35 -0.82 -4.79 -3.02
N LEU A 36 0.38 -4.96 -2.48
CA LEU A 36 0.75 -6.04 -1.58
C LEU A 36 0.52 -5.60 -0.14
N MET A 37 -0.35 -6.33 0.56
CA MET A 37 -0.59 -6.22 2.00
C MET A 37 0.35 -7.19 2.71
N LEU A 38 1.39 -6.64 3.32
CA LEU A 38 2.31 -7.40 4.16
C LEU A 38 1.62 -7.71 5.49
N ALA A 39 1.80 -8.94 5.96
CA ALA A 39 1.22 -9.44 7.21
C ALA A 39 2.13 -9.17 8.41
N GLU A 40 3.41 -8.88 8.17
CA GLU A 40 4.40 -8.64 9.21
C GLU A 40 5.05 -7.26 9.03
N VAL A 41 5.53 -6.72 10.16
CA VAL A 41 6.32 -5.49 10.17
C VAL A 41 7.66 -5.74 9.47
N PRO A 42 8.03 -4.98 8.41
CA PRO A 42 9.29 -5.18 7.71
C PRO A 42 10.47 -4.98 8.65
N LYS A 43 11.54 -5.77 8.47
CA LYS A 43 12.78 -5.71 9.28
C LYS A 43 13.38 -4.31 9.44
N LEU A 44 13.16 -3.41 8.49
CA LEU A 44 13.58 -2.00 8.58
C LEU A 44 12.93 -1.22 9.73
N PHE A 45 11.83 -1.70 10.29
CA PHE A 45 11.15 -1.13 11.45
C PHE A 45 11.58 -1.79 12.78
N GLU A 46 12.50 -2.77 12.77
CA GLU A 46 13.00 -3.44 13.99
C GLU A 46 13.53 -2.44 15.04
N HIS A 47 14.07 -1.29 14.61
CA HIS A 47 14.54 -0.25 15.53
C HIS A 47 13.42 0.40 16.35
N LEU A 48 12.20 0.52 15.80
CA LEU A 48 11.04 1.03 16.55
C LEU A 48 10.54 0.00 17.57
N ILE A 49 10.66 -1.28 17.23
CA ILE A 49 10.23 -2.40 18.07
C ILE A 49 11.24 -2.67 19.19
N SER A 50 12.53 -2.52 18.90
CA SER A 50 13.62 -2.68 19.88
C SER A 50 13.49 -1.75 21.08
N ASP A 51 13.00 -0.52 20.88
CA ASP A 51 12.76 0.44 21.97
C ASP A 51 11.56 0.04 22.84
N VAL A 52 10.60 -0.69 22.27
CA VAL A 52 9.40 -1.23 22.94
C VAL A 52 9.70 -2.55 23.66
N GLY A 53 10.72 -3.30 23.22
CA GLY A 53 11.14 -4.58 23.81
C GLY A 53 11.50 -4.53 25.30
N PHE A 54 11.78 -3.34 25.84
CA PHE A 54 11.95 -3.12 27.28
C PHE A 54 10.67 -3.39 28.10
N LEU A 55 9.49 -3.30 27.48
CA LEU A 55 8.18 -3.43 28.12
C LEU A 55 7.65 -4.89 28.14
N GLY A 56 8.38 -5.83 27.53
CA GLY A 56 8.05 -7.26 27.48
C GLY A 56 7.46 -7.73 26.15
N GLU A 57 7.59 -9.03 25.87
CA GLU A 57 7.26 -9.64 24.57
C GLU A 57 5.80 -9.45 24.13
N GLN A 58 4.86 -9.46 25.08
CA GLN A 58 3.43 -9.25 24.77
C GLN A 58 3.16 -7.83 24.24
N VAL A 59 3.81 -6.82 24.81
CA VAL A 59 3.66 -5.42 24.38
C VAL A 59 4.27 -5.22 22.99
N VAL A 60 5.35 -5.93 22.68
CA VAL A 60 5.95 -5.93 21.33
C VAL A 60 4.97 -6.49 20.31
N SER A 61 4.37 -7.66 20.57
CA SER A 61 3.40 -8.29 19.66
C SER A 61 2.19 -7.39 19.39
N ASP A 62 1.60 -6.80 20.44
CA ASP A 62 0.42 -5.92 20.30
C ASP A 62 0.73 -4.67 19.46
N VAL A 63 1.95 -4.15 19.57
CA VAL A 63 2.42 -2.99 18.78
C VAL A 63 2.68 -3.39 17.33
N GLU A 64 3.30 -4.54 17.09
CA GLU A 64 3.52 -5.06 15.73
C GLU A 64 2.19 -5.26 14.99
N ASP A 65 1.22 -5.90 15.63
CA ASP A 65 -0.12 -6.13 15.08
C ASP A 65 -0.81 -4.81 14.75
N SER A 66 -0.78 -3.84 15.69
CA SER A 66 -1.34 -2.51 15.48
C SER A 66 -0.69 -1.77 14.31
N VAL A 67 0.63 -1.91 14.15
CA VAL A 67 1.36 -1.29 13.03
C VAL A 67 0.94 -1.94 11.71
N VAL A 68 0.88 -3.27 11.64
CA VAL A 68 0.40 -3.98 10.44
C VAL A 68 -0.99 -3.51 10.04
N ASP A 69 -1.93 -3.48 10.98
CA ASP A 69 -3.31 -3.05 10.75
C ASP A 69 -3.38 -1.63 10.19
N ILE A 70 -2.70 -0.66 10.83
CA ILE A 70 -2.67 0.74 10.40
C ILE A 70 -2.14 0.86 8.97
N TYR A 71 -1.06 0.17 8.62
CA TYR A 71 -0.48 0.26 7.29
C TYR A 71 -1.33 -0.44 6.23
N GLN A 72 -2.00 -1.53 6.56
CA GLN A 72 -2.96 -2.17 5.65
C GLN A 72 -4.20 -1.28 5.43
N GLU A 73 -4.72 -0.64 6.47
CA GLU A 73 -5.82 0.34 6.36
C GLU A 73 -5.43 1.53 5.49
N ASN A 74 -4.29 2.16 5.75
CA ASN A 74 -3.77 3.26 4.93
C ASN A 74 -3.64 2.89 3.45
N ALA A 75 -3.24 1.65 3.16
CA ALA A 75 -3.12 1.16 1.80
C ALA A 75 -4.48 0.92 1.13
N ARG A 76 -5.49 0.49 1.88
CA ARG A 76 -6.88 0.39 1.39
C ARG A 76 -7.44 1.77 1.09
N ASP A 77 -7.29 2.72 2.01
CA ASP A 77 -7.74 4.11 1.85
C ASP A 77 -7.13 4.74 0.59
N TYR A 78 -5.82 4.54 0.39
CA TYR A 78 -5.15 5.03 -0.81
C TYR A 78 -5.72 4.45 -2.11
N LEU A 79 -6.07 3.16 -2.13
CA LEU A 79 -6.67 2.53 -3.31
C LEU A 79 -8.06 3.09 -3.62
N ASP A 80 -8.75 3.61 -2.62
CA ASP A 80 -10.04 4.25 -2.78
C ASP A 80 -9.90 5.70 -3.24
N GLU A 81 -8.96 6.48 -2.66
CA GLU A 81 -8.57 7.80 -3.19
C GLU A 81 -8.16 7.70 -4.68
N LEU A 82 -7.43 6.65 -5.05
CA LEU A 82 -7.00 6.43 -6.43
C LEU A 82 -8.17 6.10 -7.37
N LYS A 83 -9.21 5.43 -6.86
CA LYS A 83 -10.43 5.13 -7.62
C LYS A 83 -11.26 6.39 -7.85
N GLU A 84 -11.37 7.24 -6.85
CA GLU A 84 -11.99 8.57 -6.98
C GLU A 84 -11.24 9.38 -8.04
N MET A 85 -9.91 9.45 -7.94
CA MET A 85 -9.08 10.15 -8.91
C MET A 85 -9.21 9.60 -10.34
N ALA A 86 -9.37 8.28 -10.51
CA ALA A 86 -9.60 7.66 -11.81
C ALA A 86 -10.92 8.09 -12.44
N SER A 87 -11.96 8.22 -11.59
CA SER A 87 -13.30 8.64 -11.99
C SER A 87 -13.28 10.12 -12.39
N ASP A 88 -12.67 10.97 -11.57
CA ASP A 88 -12.57 12.42 -11.80
C ASP A 88 -11.79 12.78 -13.07
N ARG A 89 -10.80 11.98 -13.43
CA ARG A 89 -9.87 12.26 -14.54
C ARG A 89 -10.06 11.36 -15.75
N ASN A 90 -11.05 10.47 -15.69
CA ASN A 90 -11.47 9.59 -16.77
C ASN A 90 -10.30 8.78 -17.37
N PHE A 91 -9.57 8.06 -16.51
CA PHE A 91 -8.53 7.10 -16.92
C PHE A 91 -8.90 5.68 -16.48
N ASP A 92 -8.43 4.67 -17.22
CA ASP A 92 -8.72 3.25 -16.93
C ASP A 92 -7.87 2.76 -15.75
N LEU A 93 -8.54 2.33 -14.68
CA LEU A 93 -7.89 1.80 -13.47
C LEU A 93 -8.15 0.29 -13.32
N ASN A 94 -7.07 -0.49 -13.31
CA ASN A 94 -7.11 -1.90 -12.93
C ASN A 94 -6.34 -2.10 -11.61
N LYS A 95 -7.06 -2.14 -10.49
CA LYS A 95 -6.48 -2.40 -9.16
C LYS A 95 -6.65 -3.87 -8.75
N LYS A 96 -5.61 -4.45 -8.14
CA LYS A 96 -5.65 -5.75 -7.47
C LYS A 96 -4.95 -5.63 -6.13
N LEU A 97 -5.67 -6.00 -5.07
CA LEU A 97 -5.14 -6.18 -3.74
C LEU A 97 -4.64 -7.63 -3.64
N ILE A 98 -3.44 -7.80 -3.09
CA ILE A 98 -2.77 -9.08 -2.93
C ILE A 98 -2.39 -9.15 -1.45
N GLU A 99 -2.96 -10.11 -0.74
CA GLU A 99 -2.47 -10.45 0.60
C GLU A 99 -1.22 -11.29 0.45
N GLU A 100 -0.24 -11.11 1.33
CA GLU A 100 1.05 -11.81 1.30
C GLU A 100 0.89 -13.33 1.22
N GLN A 101 -0.05 -13.91 1.95
CA GLN A 101 -0.39 -15.34 1.91
C GLN A 101 -0.84 -15.86 0.54
N TYR A 102 -1.17 -14.96 -0.40
CA TYR A 102 -1.59 -15.28 -1.76
C TYR A 102 -0.58 -14.83 -2.82
N LEU A 103 0.59 -14.33 -2.44
CA LEU A 103 1.62 -13.86 -3.36
C LEU A 103 1.99 -14.94 -4.39
N ASP A 104 2.20 -16.18 -3.94
CA ASP A 104 2.54 -17.33 -4.79
C ASP A 104 1.45 -17.72 -5.79
N LYS A 105 0.21 -17.27 -5.55
CA LYS A 105 -0.95 -17.53 -6.41
C LYS A 105 -1.17 -16.41 -7.44
N VAL A 106 -0.37 -15.35 -7.42
CA VAL A 106 -0.42 -14.27 -8.40
C VAL A 106 0.37 -14.68 -9.64
N LYS A 107 -0.32 -15.26 -10.62
CA LYS A 107 0.17 -15.41 -12.01
C LYS A 107 0.04 -14.11 -12.79
#